data_AF-M3A939-F1
#
_entry.id   AF-M3A939-F1
#
_cell.length_a   1.000
_cell.length_b   1.000
_cell.length_c   1.000
_cell.angle_alpha   90.00
_cell.angle_beta   90.00
_cell.angle_gamma   90.00
#
_symmetry.space_group_name_H-M   'P 1'
#
loop_
_entity.id
_entity.type
_entity.pdbx_description
1 polymer ?
#
loop_
_entity_poly.entity_id
_entity_poly.type
_entity_poly.pdbx_seq_one_letter_code
_entity_poly.pdbx_strand_id
1 'polypeptide(L)' 'MQKHDIITKYNLPREVKFCKKCTISNQRPRIAFDEHGVCSACNYAEFKRA' A
#
# COMPACT_ATOMS: atom_id res chain seq x y z
N MET A 1 16.35 -24.46 2.33
CA MET A 1 15.88 -23.09 2.00
C MET A 1 15.92 -22.26 3.27
N GLN A 2 16.63 -21.13 3.28
CA GLN A 2 16.69 -20.23 4.44
C GLN A 2 15.42 -19.36 4.49
N LYS A 3 14.73 -19.30 5.63
CA LYS A 3 13.59 -18.39 5.84
C LYS A 3 14.14 -16.99 6.11
N HIS A 4 13.72 -16.01 5.31
CA HIS A 4 14.09 -14.62 5.48
C HIS A 4 12.95 -13.86 6.14
N ASP A 5 13.24 -13.10 7.20
CA ASP A 5 12.27 -12.18 7.80
C ASP A 5 12.20 -10.88 7.00
N ILE A 6 11.28 -10.86 6.04
CA ILE A 6 11.02 -9.72 5.16
C ILE A 6 10.34 -8.55 5.87
N ILE A 7 9.62 -8.79 6.97
CA ILE A 7 8.89 -7.74 7.68
C ILE A 7 9.89 -6.79 8.33
N THR A 8 10.87 -7.37 9.04
CA THR A 8 11.94 -6.61 9.69
C THR A 8 12.89 -5.97 8.65
N LYS A 9 13.25 -6.71 7.59
CA LYS A 9 14.17 -6.23 6.56
C LYS A 9 13.68 -4.96 5.84
N TYR A 10 12.37 -4.87 5.58
CA TYR A 10 11.77 -3.74 4.86
C TYR A 10 10.92 -2.83 5.75
N ASN A 11 10.97 -3.04 7.07
CA ASN A 11 10.22 -2.29 8.08
C ASN A 11 8.73 -2.16 7.74
N LEU A 12 8.12 -3.28 7.30
CA LEU A 12 6.74 -3.31 6.83
C LEU A 12 5.75 -3.20 7.99
N PRO A 13 4.61 -2.52 7.79
CA PRO A 13 3.56 -2.45 8.81
C PRO A 13 3.01 -3.85 9.09
N ARG A 14 2.78 -4.14 10.39
CA ARG A 14 2.15 -5.40 10.83
C ARG A 14 0.66 -5.43 10.52
N GLU A 15 0.00 -4.29 10.63
CA GLU A 15 -1.40 -4.14 10.28
C GLU A 15 -1.53 -3.93 8.77
N VAL A 16 -2.19 -4.87 8.09
CA VAL A 16 -2.44 -4.81 6.66
C VAL A 16 -3.75 -4.07 6.40
N LYS A 17 -3.68 -3.00 5.63
CA LYS A 17 -4.85 -2.23 5.16
C LYS A 17 -4.92 -2.32 3.65
N PHE A 18 -6.13 -2.37 3.12
CA PHE A 18 -6.39 -2.48 1.69
C PHE A 18 -7.05 -1.22 1.14
N CYS A 19 -6.68 -0.84 -0.08
CA CYS A 19 -7.30 0.29 -0.76
C CYS A 19 -8.76 -0.01 -1.06
N LYS A 20 -9.67 0.90 -0.70
CA LYS A 20 -11.11 0.75 -0.97
C LYS A 20 -11.47 0.69 -2.46
N LYS A 21 -10.63 1.23 -3.36
CA LYS A 21 -10.87 1.24 -4.81
C LYS A 21 -10.25 0.06 -5.57
N CYS A 22 -9.07 -0.41 -5.15
CA CYS A 22 -8.30 -1.38 -5.95
C CYS A 22 -7.73 -2.56 -5.15
N THR A 23 -8.10 -2.73 -3.88
CA THR A 23 -7.67 -3.85 -3.01
C THR A 23 -6.15 -4.01 -2.82
N ILE A 24 -5.34 -3.00 -3.18
CA ILE A 24 -3.89 -3.05 -2.96
C ILE A 24 -3.55 -2.87 -1.48
N SER A 25 -2.54 -3.57 -0.97
CA SER A 25 -2.13 -3.50 0.44
C SER A 25 -1.19 -2.32 0.74
N ASN A 26 -1.28 -1.75 1.94
CA ASN A 26 -0.32 -0.78 2.49
C ASN A 26 1.11 -1.34 2.68
N GLN A 27 1.29 -2.66 2.66
CA GLN A 27 2.62 -3.29 2.68
C GLN A 27 3.38 -3.16 1.35
N ARG A 28 2.75 -2.63 0.29
CA ARG A 28 3.45 -2.40 -0.98
C ARG A 28 4.48 -1.28 -0.81
N PRO A 29 5.77 -1.50 -1.11
CA PRO A 29 6.77 -0.45 -1.00
C PRO A 29 6.38 0.81 -1.78
N ARG A 30 6.53 1.97 -1.14
CA ARG A 30 6.22 3.31 -1.70
C ARG A 30 4.74 3.58 -2.00
N ILE A 31 3.79 2.77 -1.53
CA ILE A 31 2.38 3.14 -1.56
C ILE A 31 2.04 4.03 -0.37
N ALA A 32 1.29 5.11 -0.59
CA ALA A 32 0.73 5.94 0.47
C ALA A 32 -0.79 5.83 0.45
N PHE A 33 -1.40 5.90 1.64
CA PHE A 33 -2.84 5.88 1.82
C PHE A 33 -3.27 7.24 2.37
N ASP A 34 -4.42 7.73 1.90
CA ASP A 34 -5.07 8.90 2.48
C ASP A 34 -5.98 8.53 3.66
N GLU A 35 -6.60 9.56 4.26
CA GLU A 35 -7.53 9.43 5.38
C GLU A 35 -8.81 8.65 5.02
N HIS A 36 -9.16 8.59 3.74
CA HIS A 36 -10.32 7.84 3.25
C HIS A 36 -10.01 6.36 3.00
N GLY A 37 -8.74 5.94 3.10
CA GLY A 37 -8.30 4.58 2.81
C GLY A 37 -8.15 4.30 1.31
N VAL A 38 -7.90 5.32 0.50
CA VAL A 38 -7.59 5.21 -0.93
C VAL A 38 -6.08 5.38 -1.13
N CYS A 39 -5.51 4.56 -2.01
CA CYS A 39 -4.08 4.59 -2.26
C CYS A 39 -3.70 5.72 -3.23
N SER A 40 -2.46 6.19 -3.11
CA SER A 40 -1.89 7.26 -3.94
C SER A 40 -1.99 6.99 -5.45
N ALA A 41 -1.88 5.72 -5.86
CA ALA A 41 -2.04 5.32 -7.26
C ALA A 41 -3.46 5.54 -7.78
N CYS A 42 -4.48 5.23 -6.97
CA CYS A 42 -5.87 5.52 -7.33
C CYS A 42 -6.13 7.02 -7.37
N ASN A 43 -5.63 7.78 -6.39
CA ASN A 43 -5.78 9.25 -6.39
C ASN A 43 -5.13 9.88 -7.63
N TYR A 44 -3.93 9.42 -8.00
CA TYR A 44 -3.26 9.88 -9.21
C TYR A 44 -4.01 9.50 -10.49
N ALA A 45 -4.56 8.28 -10.55
CA ALA A 45 -5.36 7.85 -11.70
C ALA A 45 -6.61 8.71 -11.90
N GLU A 46 -7.28 9.10 -10.81
CA GLU A 46 -8.43 10.01 -10.85
C GLU A 46 -8.01 11.43 -11.25
N PHE A 47 -6.89 11.94 -10.70
CA PHE A 47 -6.32 13.23 -11.08
C PHE A 47 -6.00 13.31 -12.57
N LYS A 48 -5.48 12.23 -13.18
CA LYS A 48 -5.15 12.18 -14.61
C LYS A 48 -6.37 12.06 -15.52
N ARG A 49 -7.54 11.69 -14.99
CA ARG A 49 -8.80 11.59 -15.73
C ARG A 49 -9.62 12.88 -15.69
N ALA A 50 -9.34 13.77 -14.74
CA ALA A 50 -9.87 15.13 -14.68
C ALA A 50 -9.14 16.04 -15.68
#